data_AF-A0A642UEI7-F1
#
_entry.id   AF-A0A642UEI7-F1
#
_cell.length_a   1.000
_cell.length_b   1.000
_cell.length_c   1.000
_cell.angle_alpha   90.00
_cell.angle_beta   90.00
_cell.angle_gamma   90.00
#
_symmetry.space_group_name_H-M   'P 1'
#
loop_
_entity.id
_entity.type
_entity.pdbx_description
1 polymer ?
#
loop_
_entity_poly.entity_id
_entity_poly.type
_entity_poly.pdbx_seq_one_letter_code
_entity_poly.pdbx_strand_id
1 'polypeptide(L)'
;MVASGVTFDDLPFEIQRHVFSLVDVPSVCRCYVAWAPSRGAAAAAADILATRVVPVSPTSLPGSEDDIDFSLLSQLPPCKVSVAVAYGRWQGVVNRLNLVPSFKSLDVAITGALDPLRGNFRLLRHPINDLSLSHLAIGDFDLPKTLKSLTVQACRASPSFIERLSHLETLVISGMEDPPVLPESLVDVTLPKDWELSLGAGELPYLTATNNGLNGGLRWHQVTKLTDYCIPDVPELPSLKHIVVKDRHGADTFTRCHCPNLETVWISPGLSLHPDNTDVRVLFTEPQMAKLTHLTAFDYHISDVTPFTSLRMVHMKLNQPLTQSLPLPPTLYGLSVDTTHPVEGVPPQITSLSVFHPQPDPQRHAVIDAPNVRRMSWSYSHNLTLHCPKLTDLTILSVTGKLAVEAPNLVSLAFSGFAQHYPLEKHPLLAKLSYTGTAWQHLVVPHRLRQLTLIEVEIHTLEVEAKHVWLEDTSISERAAIKADVVYSDTALVAAAHLLLECRVLEIPFIHPHSCGGVEHLILDTSDDYGGWIDTGFFTQFTRLTHINLQSPALDCSQQFPLVIPATVKSLVVADATTDELWLQFADETQLEYLEITHGDDADDAAAYYTQQTLGLTAMPPSFYCPRLRGGVSTS
;
A
#
# COMPACT_ATOMS: atom_id res chain seq x y z
N MET A 1 -5.80 -54.38 2.90
CA MET A 1 -4.98 -53.42 2.14
C MET A 1 -5.82 -52.19 1.92
N VAL A 2 -5.61 -51.15 2.72
CA VAL A 2 -6.27 -49.85 2.52
C VAL A 2 -5.49 -49.18 1.40
N ALA A 3 -6.15 -48.84 0.28
CA ALA A 3 -5.51 -48.08 -0.79
C ALA A 3 -5.02 -46.76 -0.18
N SER A 4 -3.72 -46.50 -0.25
CA SER A 4 -3.16 -45.20 0.12
C SER A 4 -3.85 -44.14 -0.72
N GLY A 5 -4.55 -43.21 -0.06
CA GLY A 5 -5.25 -42.12 -0.76
C GLY A 5 -4.25 -41.31 -1.57
N VAL A 6 -4.66 -40.88 -2.76
CA VAL A 6 -3.89 -39.93 -3.59
C VAL A 6 -3.67 -38.67 -2.77
N THR A 7 -2.41 -38.35 -2.51
CA THR A 7 -1.98 -37.14 -1.82
C THR A 7 -1.69 -36.03 -2.82
N PHE A 8 -1.55 -34.79 -2.33
CA PHE A 8 -1.16 -33.67 -3.20
C PHE A 8 0.18 -33.92 -3.91
N ASP A 9 1.09 -34.68 -3.27
CA ASP A 9 2.41 -34.99 -3.83
C ASP A 9 2.33 -35.95 -5.03
N ASP A 10 1.25 -36.73 -5.13
CA ASP A 10 0.99 -37.65 -6.24
C ASP A 10 0.42 -36.93 -7.49
N LEU A 11 0.04 -35.64 -7.35
CA LEU A 11 -0.47 -34.86 -8.48
C LEU A 11 0.65 -34.52 -9.47
N PRO A 12 0.36 -34.40 -10.78
CA PRO A 12 1.33 -33.93 -11.75
C PRO A 12 1.91 -32.56 -11.39
N PHE A 13 3.19 -32.35 -11.69
CA PHE A 13 3.92 -31.12 -11.39
C PHE A 13 3.18 -29.87 -11.89
N GLU A 14 2.57 -29.94 -13.07
CA GLU A 14 1.82 -28.83 -13.67
C GLU A 14 0.59 -28.44 -12.84
N ILE A 15 -0.07 -29.42 -12.23
CA ILE A 15 -1.23 -29.20 -11.35
C ILE A 15 -0.76 -28.61 -10.03
N GLN A 16 0.30 -29.14 -9.43
CA GLN A 16 0.88 -28.61 -8.19
C GLN A 16 1.32 -27.15 -8.38
N ARG A 17 2.05 -26.87 -9.47
CA ARG A 17 2.49 -25.54 -9.88
C ARG A 17 1.30 -24.60 -10.11
N HIS A 18 0.26 -25.06 -10.79
CA HIS A 18 -0.94 -24.26 -11.00
C HIS A 18 -1.61 -23.91 -9.67
N VAL A 19 -1.75 -24.87 -8.75
CA VAL A 19 -2.31 -24.61 -7.41
C VAL A 19 -1.48 -23.57 -6.68
N PHE A 20 -0.15 -23.71 -6.62
CA PHE A 20 0.71 -22.70 -5.98
C PHE A 20 0.68 -21.33 -6.67
N SER A 21 0.42 -21.29 -7.98
CA SER A 21 0.24 -20.03 -8.70
C SER A 21 -1.03 -19.26 -8.28
N LEU A 22 -1.99 -19.92 -7.63
CA LEU A 22 -3.24 -19.32 -7.15
C LEU A 22 -3.19 -18.94 -5.66
N VAL A 23 -2.17 -19.38 -4.94
CA VAL A 23 -1.99 -19.18 -3.50
C VAL A 23 -1.10 -17.94 -3.25
N ASP A 24 -1.23 -17.31 -2.09
CA ASP A 24 -0.40 -16.19 -1.66
C ASP A 24 1.05 -16.61 -1.37
N VAL A 25 1.99 -15.66 -1.44
CA VAL A 25 3.43 -15.94 -1.27
C VAL A 25 3.75 -16.55 0.10
N PRO A 26 3.25 -16.01 1.23
CA PRO A 26 3.53 -16.59 2.54
C PRO A 26 3.15 -18.07 2.65
N SER A 27 1.96 -18.42 2.18
CA SER A 27 1.50 -19.81 2.13
C SER A 27 2.39 -20.68 1.25
N VAL A 28 2.82 -20.22 0.07
CA VAL A 28 3.74 -20.97 -0.80
C VAL A 28 5.09 -21.22 -0.10
N CYS A 29 5.62 -20.25 0.65
CA CYS A 29 6.85 -20.42 1.43
C CYS A 29 6.71 -21.50 2.51
N ARG A 30 5.62 -21.49 3.28
CA ARG A 30 5.37 -22.52 4.31
C ARG A 30 5.13 -23.89 3.69
N CYS A 31 4.41 -23.93 2.59
CA CYS A 31 4.21 -25.12 1.78
C CYS A 31 5.53 -25.73 1.32
N TYR A 32 6.46 -24.91 0.80
CA TYR A 32 7.79 -25.37 0.42
C TYR A 32 8.52 -26.04 1.59
N VAL A 33 8.52 -25.42 2.76
CA VAL A 33 9.18 -25.97 3.97
C VAL A 33 8.49 -27.26 4.43
N ALA A 34 7.15 -27.27 4.49
CA ALA A 34 6.38 -28.44 4.91
C ALA A 34 6.60 -29.64 3.97
N TRP A 35 6.76 -29.38 2.67
CA TRP A 35 7.02 -30.41 1.66
C TRP A 35 8.50 -30.59 1.32
N ALA A 36 9.45 -29.99 2.04
CA ALA A 36 10.88 -30.17 1.79
C ALA A 36 11.33 -31.65 1.70
N PRO A 37 10.72 -32.62 2.43
CA PRO A 37 11.02 -34.04 2.23
C PRO A 37 10.52 -34.64 0.91
N SER A 38 9.48 -34.05 0.32
CA SER A 38 8.92 -34.41 -0.98
C SER A 38 9.70 -33.71 -2.10
N ARG A 39 10.04 -34.45 -3.17
CA ARG A 39 10.70 -33.85 -4.33
C ARG A 39 9.74 -33.15 -5.29
N GLY A 40 8.47 -33.57 -5.36
CA GLY A 40 7.49 -33.06 -6.33
C GLY A 40 6.93 -31.71 -5.92
N ALA A 41 6.15 -31.71 -4.84
CA ALA A 41 5.49 -30.50 -4.36
C ALA A 41 6.49 -29.38 -3.98
N ALA A 42 7.64 -29.70 -3.36
CA ALA A 42 8.65 -28.69 -3.06
C ALA A 42 9.29 -28.08 -4.33
N ALA A 43 9.54 -28.88 -5.37
CA ALA A 43 10.05 -28.36 -6.63
C ALA A 43 9.04 -27.43 -7.32
N ALA A 44 7.75 -27.78 -7.27
CA ALA A 44 6.68 -26.93 -7.82
C ALA A 44 6.57 -25.60 -7.05
N ALA A 45 6.65 -25.63 -5.72
CA ALA A 45 6.68 -24.41 -4.91
C ALA A 45 7.93 -23.56 -5.20
N ALA A 46 9.10 -24.19 -5.33
CA ALA A 46 10.35 -23.49 -5.67
C ALA A 46 10.29 -22.78 -7.02
N ASP A 47 9.69 -23.39 -8.04
CA ASP A 47 9.49 -22.77 -9.35
C ASP A 47 8.62 -21.50 -9.26
N ILE A 48 7.57 -21.53 -8.45
CA ILE A 48 6.74 -20.36 -8.18
C ILE A 48 7.54 -19.28 -7.44
N LEU A 49 8.26 -19.64 -6.37
CA LEU A 49 9.09 -18.70 -5.59
C LEU A 49 10.24 -18.09 -6.41
N ALA A 50 10.73 -18.77 -7.45
CA ALA A 50 11.77 -18.24 -8.33
C ALA A 50 11.31 -17.03 -9.16
N THR A 51 10.00 -16.84 -9.33
CA THR A 51 9.40 -15.75 -10.10
C THR A 51 8.76 -14.66 -9.23
N ARG A 52 8.42 -14.98 -7.99
CA ARG A 52 7.76 -14.07 -7.05
C ARG A 52 8.76 -13.37 -6.12
N VAL A 53 8.35 -12.20 -5.62
CA VAL A 53 9.06 -11.48 -4.56
C VAL A 53 8.52 -11.98 -3.22
N VAL A 54 9.40 -12.37 -2.32
CA VAL A 54 9.10 -12.80 -0.95
C VAL A 54 9.26 -11.60 -0.03
N PRO A 55 8.17 -10.99 0.45
CA PRO A 55 8.24 -9.91 1.42
C PRO A 55 8.59 -10.49 2.79
N VAL A 56 9.67 -9.99 3.40
CA VAL A 56 10.18 -10.43 4.69
C VAL A 56 9.98 -9.30 5.69
N SER A 57 9.31 -9.62 6.79
CA SER A 57 9.01 -8.66 7.85
C SER A 57 9.98 -8.86 9.01
N PRO A 58 10.84 -7.87 9.32
CA PRO A 58 11.75 -7.94 10.47
C PRO A 58 11.03 -8.01 11.82
N THR A 59 9.76 -7.59 11.86
CA THR A 59 8.86 -7.54 13.02
C THR A 59 7.81 -8.65 12.99
N SER A 60 7.97 -9.66 12.13
CA SER A 60 7.05 -10.78 12.05
C SER A 60 6.90 -11.45 13.41
N LEU A 61 5.65 -11.61 13.85
CA LEU A 61 5.34 -12.34 15.07
C LEU A 61 5.52 -13.85 14.85
N PRO A 62 6.02 -14.58 15.86
CA PRO A 62 6.05 -16.04 15.82
C PRO A 62 4.67 -16.61 15.46
N GLY A 63 4.63 -17.45 14.43
CA GLY A 63 3.39 -18.05 13.95
C GLY A 63 2.48 -17.12 13.14
N SER A 64 2.95 -15.95 12.70
CA SER A 64 2.23 -15.15 11.70
C SER A 64 2.00 -15.95 10.41
N GLU A 65 0.76 -15.98 9.93
CA GLU A 65 0.38 -16.64 8.67
C GLU A 65 0.54 -15.72 7.45
N ASP A 66 0.75 -14.42 7.61
CA ASP A 66 0.91 -13.49 6.49
C ASP A 66 2.34 -13.01 6.31
N ASP A 67 3.16 -13.14 7.34
CA ASP A 67 4.52 -12.63 7.32
C ASP A 67 5.53 -13.76 7.14
N ILE A 68 6.63 -13.43 6.48
CA ILE A 68 7.82 -14.27 6.41
C ILE A 68 8.87 -13.64 7.34
N ASP A 69 9.31 -14.41 8.33
CA ASP A 69 10.44 -14.05 9.17
C ASP A 69 11.77 -14.54 8.56
N PHE A 70 12.89 -14.14 9.16
CA PHE A 70 14.22 -14.57 8.70
C PHE A 70 14.48 -16.08 8.91
N SER A 71 13.78 -16.71 9.86
CA SER A 71 13.92 -18.14 10.15
C SER A 71 13.32 -18.98 9.03
N LEU A 72 12.10 -18.66 8.60
CA LEU A 72 11.44 -19.25 7.46
C LEU A 72 12.22 -18.94 6.17
N LEU A 73 12.63 -17.68 5.98
CA LEU A 73 13.44 -17.27 4.82
C LEU A 73 14.72 -18.12 4.67
N SER A 74 15.41 -18.43 5.76
CA SER A 74 16.65 -19.21 5.74
C SER A 74 16.47 -20.65 5.23
N GLN A 75 15.23 -21.14 5.21
CA GLN A 75 14.87 -22.49 4.75
C GLN A 75 14.39 -22.51 3.29
N LEU A 76 14.17 -21.35 2.67
CA LEU A 76 13.63 -21.23 1.30
C LEU A 76 14.70 -21.46 0.22
N PRO A 77 14.31 -21.80 -1.02
CA PRO A 77 15.24 -21.82 -2.14
C PRO A 77 15.63 -20.38 -2.51
N PRO A 78 16.71 -20.18 -3.31
CA PRO A 78 17.09 -18.84 -3.78
C PRO A 78 15.93 -18.17 -4.53
N CYS A 79 15.40 -17.10 -3.94
CA CYS A 79 14.25 -16.35 -4.44
C CYS A 79 14.54 -14.85 -4.45
N LYS A 80 13.62 -14.06 -5.00
CA LYS A 80 13.68 -12.60 -4.91
C LYS A 80 13.12 -12.18 -3.57
N VAL A 81 13.82 -11.35 -2.82
CA VAL A 81 13.43 -10.97 -1.46
C VAL A 81 13.25 -9.48 -1.38
N SER A 82 12.20 -9.03 -0.68
CA SER A 82 12.00 -7.63 -0.33
C SER A 82 11.93 -7.47 1.18
N VAL A 83 12.65 -6.49 1.72
CA VAL A 83 12.65 -6.17 3.15
C VAL A 83 12.36 -4.69 3.34
N ALA A 84 11.35 -4.37 4.15
CA ALA A 84 11.08 -3.01 4.62
C ALA A 84 11.46 -2.89 6.09
N VAL A 85 12.17 -1.82 6.46
CA VAL A 85 12.74 -1.69 7.80
C VAL A 85 12.99 -0.23 8.19
N ALA A 86 12.81 0.09 9.48
CA ALA A 86 13.25 1.36 10.03
C ALA A 86 14.79 1.43 10.10
N TYR A 87 15.37 2.62 9.93
CA TYR A 87 16.82 2.82 9.91
C TYR A 87 17.52 2.25 11.16
N GLY A 88 16.95 2.45 12.36
CA GLY A 88 17.50 1.92 13.62
C GLY A 88 17.65 0.39 13.66
N ARG A 89 16.81 -0.34 12.91
CA ARG A 89 16.84 -1.82 12.82
C ARG A 89 17.74 -2.35 11.71
N TRP A 90 18.20 -1.49 10.81
CA TRP A 90 18.93 -1.90 9.61
C TRP A 90 20.15 -2.77 9.93
N GLN A 91 20.90 -2.42 10.97
CA GLN A 91 22.09 -3.20 11.35
C GLN A 91 21.75 -4.63 11.79
N GLY A 92 20.71 -4.80 12.61
CA GLY A 92 20.22 -6.12 13.02
C GLY A 92 19.70 -6.93 11.83
N VAL A 93 19.03 -6.28 10.89
CA VAL A 93 18.55 -6.89 9.65
C VAL A 93 19.70 -7.33 8.74
N VAL A 94 20.76 -6.53 8.57
CA VAL A 94 21.96 -6.92 7.80
C VAL A 94 22.58 -8.19 8.36
N ASN A 95 22.70 -8.29 9.69
CA ASN A 95 23.23 -9.49 10.33
C ASN A 95 22.38 -10.73 10.01
N ARG A 96 21.05 -10.62 10.08
CA ARG A 96 20.11 -11.73 9.76
C ARG A 96 20.12 -12.08 8.27
N LEU A 97 20.16 -11.10 7.37
CA LEU A 97 20.28 -11.31 5.92
C LEU A 97 21.59 -12.04 5.56
N ASN A 98 22.67 -11.75 6.27
CA ASN A 98 23.96 -12.43 6.07
C ASN A 98 23.97 -13.90 6.53
N LEU A 99 22.98 -14.33 7.33
CA LEU A 99 22.78 -15.74 7.69
C LEU A 99 22.06 -16.51 6.57
N VAL A 100 21.36 -15.83 5.66
CA VAL A 100 20.72 -16.47 4.52
C VAL A 100 21.79 -16.79 3.45
N PRO A 101 21.88 -18.05 2.96
CA PRO A 101 22.99 -18.46 2.10
C PRO A 101 23.08 -17.69 0.77
N SER A 102 21.94 -17.44 0.11
CA SER A 102 21.90 -16.81 -1.21
C SER A 102 20.52 -16.29 -1.56
N PHE A 103 20.47 -15.17 -2.29
CA PHE A 103 19.26 -14.62 -2.92
C PHE A 103 19.39 -14.60 -4.45
N LYS A 104 18.26 -14.57 -5.15
CA LYS A 104 18.22 -14.26 -6.58
C LYS A 104 18.30 -12.76 -6.83
N SER A 105 17.60 -11.98 -6.00
CA SER A 105 17.72 -10.52 -5.88
C SER A 105 17.29 -10.11 -4.48
N LEU A 106 17.78 -8.95 -4.04
CA LEU A 106 17.42 -8.34 -2.78
C LEU A 106 16.99 -6.90 -3.02
N ASP A 107 15.79 -6.60 -2.56
CA ASP A 107 15.13 -5.31 -2.66
C ASP A 107 14.98 -4.80 -1.22
N VAL A 108 15.36 -3.55 -0.95
CA VAL A 108 15.39 -3.00 0.42
C VAL A 108 14.67 -1.67 0.46
N ALA A 109 13.77 -1.51 1.42
CA ALA A 109 13.15 -0.22 1.75
C ALA A 109 13.57 0.19 3.17
N ILE A 110 14.15 1.39 3.31
CA ILE A 110 14.59 1.95 4.59
C ILE A 110 13.89 3.28 4.83
N THR A 111 13.23 3.38 5.98
CA THR A 111 12.59 4.62 6.45
C THR A 111 13.29 5.12 7.71
N GLY A 112 13.58 6.41 7.79
CA GLY A 112 14.17 7.05 8.98
C GLY A 112 13.40 8.29 9.42
N ALA A 113 14.01 9.09 10.29
CA ALA A 113 13.53 10.40 10.73
C ALA A 113 14.58 11.48 10.38
N LEU A 114 14.91 11.58 9.09
CA LEU A 114 16.02 12.39 8.55
C LEU A 114 17.41 12.00 9.09
N ASP A 115 17.55 10.79 9.60
CA ASP A 115 18.82 10.27 10.10
C ASP A 115 19.90 10.28 9.01
N PRO A 116 21.16 10.66 9.34
CA PRO A 116 22.27 10.48 8.41
C PRO A 116 22.46 8.99 8.13
N LEU A 117 22.30 8.61 6.87
CA LEU A 117 22.44 7.25 6.37
C LEU A 117 23.89 6.80 6.49
N ARG A 118 24.31 6.38 7.67
CA ARG A 118 25.62 5.75 7.88
C ARG A 118 25.50 4.27 7.52
N GLY A 119 25.20 4.04 6.24
CA GLY A 119 24.76 2.75 5.74
C GLY A 119 25.84 1.68 5.84
N ASN A 120 25.61 0.66 6.66
CA ASN A 120 26.40 -0.58 6.68
C ASN A 120 26.14 -1.47 5.45
N PHE A 121 25.76 -0.91 4.30
CA PHE A 121 25.58 -1.65 3.05
C PHE A 121 26.85 -2.42 2.64
N ARG A 122 28.02 -1.94 3.06
CA ARG A 122 29.31 -2.61 2.86
C ARG A 122 29.45 -3.91 3.66
N LEU A 123 28.69 -4.08 4.75
CA LEU A 123 28.68 -5.30 5.57
C LEU A 123 27.70 -6.35 5.03
N LEU A 124 26.80 -5.97 4.14
CA LEU A 124 25.86 -6.89 3.52
C LEU A 124 26.57 -7.72 2.45
N ARG A 125 26.50 -9.05 2.57
CA ARG A 125 27.13 -9.99 1.63
C ARG A 125 26.42 -10.04 0.27
N HIS A 126 25.16 -9.66 0.25
CA HIS A 126 24.27 -9.78 -0.90
C HIS A 126 24.11 -8.42 -1.60
N PRO A 127 24.24 -8.32 -2.94
CA PRO A 127 24.03 -7.07 -3.64
C PRO A 127 22.56 -6.66 -3.59
N ILE A 128 22.32 -5.36 -3.41
CA ILE A 128 20.99 -4.76 -3.50
C ILE A 128 20.77 -4.31 -4.94
N ASN A 129 19.64 -4.72 -5.53
CA ASN A 129 19.24 -4.31 -6.88
C ASN A 129 18.33 -3.08 -6.83
N ASP A 130 17.35 -3.12 -5.93
CA ASP A 130 16.31 -2.12 -5.77
C ASP A 130 16.37 -1.55 -4.36
N LEU A 131 16.56 -0.24 -4.23
CA LEU A 131 16.64 0.45 -2.95
C LEU A 131 15.61 1.57 -2.88
N SER A 132 14.77 1.55 -1.84
CA SER A 132 13.84 2.63 -1.52
C SER A 132 14.28 3.29 -0.22
N LEU A 133 14.46 4.61 -0.23
CA LEU A 133 14.87 5.39 0.92
C LEU A 133 13.81 6.47 1.17
N SER A 134 13.38 6.61 2.42
CA SER A 134 12.44 7.65 2.79
C SER A 134 12.85 8.34 4.08
N HIS A 135 12.77 9.67 4.13
CA HIS A 135 13.06 10.47 5.32
C HIS A 135 14.46 10.19 5.90
N LEU A 136 15.51 10.36 5.08
CA LEU A 136 16.91 10.09 5.44
C LEU A 136 17.82 11.19 4.90
N ALA A 137 18.97 11.41 5.54
CA ALA A 137 20.04 12.23 5.01
C ALA A 137 21.11 11.36 4.32
N ILE A 138 21.22 11.44 2.99
CA ILE A 138 22.06 10.58 2.15
C ILE A 138 23.36 11.32 1.78
N GLY A 139 24.51 10.75 2.11
CA GLY A 139 25.80 11.24 1.66
C GLY A 139 26.28 10.59 0.36
N ASP A 140 27.27 11.22 -0.27
CA ASP A 140 27.80 10.84 -1.59
C ASP A 140 28.29 9.40 -1.69
N PHE A 141 28.67 8.77 -0.57
CA PHE A 141 29.33 7.46 -0.49
C PHE A 141 28.50 6.36 0.14
N ASP A 142 27.24 6.65 0.47
CA ASP A 142 26.41 5.75 1.26
C ASP A 142 25.70 4.71 0.39
N LEU A 143 25.50 4.99 -0.90
CA LEU A 143 24.76 4.11 -1.80
C LEU A 143 25.66 3.02 -2.44
N PRO A 144 25.20 1.75 -2.51
CA PRO A 144 25.91 0.68 -3.18
C PRO A 144 25.98 0.90 -4.69
N LYS A 145 27.16 0.69 -5.30
CA LYS A 145 27.38 0.89 -6.75
C LYS A 145 26.64 -0.10 -7.66
N THR A 146 26.13 -1.19 -7.10
CA THR A 146 25.42 -2.25 -7.83
C THR A 146 23.94 -1.95 -8.05
N LEU A 147 23.43 -0.84 -7.53
CA LEU A 147 22.02 -0.48 -7.64
C LEU A 147 21.60 -0.33 -9.10
N LYS A 148 20.42 -0.88 -9.39
CA LYS A 148 19.71 -0.75 -10.66
C LYS A 148 18.50 0.15 -10.55
N SER A 149 17.85 0.16 -9.40
CA SER A 149 16.67 0.97 -9.13
C SER A 149 16.83 1.70 -7.80
N LEU A 150 16.48 2.98 -7.79
CA LEU A 150 16.52 3.82 -6.61
C LEU A 150 15.22 4.63 -6.50
N THR A 151 14.54 4.50 -5.37
CA THR A 151 13.43 5.38 -4.96
C THR A 151 13.87 6.22 -3.77
N VAL A 152 13.68 7.53 -3.84
CA VAL A 152 14.06 8.49 -2.79
C VAL A 152 12.86 9.37 -2.50
N GLN A 153 12.40 9.38 -1.26
CA GLN A 153 11.22 10.11 -0.83
C GLN A 153 11.52 10.97 0.40
N ALA A 154 11.30 12.28 0.31
CA ALA A 154 11.48 13.21 1.43
C ALA A 154 12.86 13.09 2.11
N CYS A 155 13.91 12.82 1.34
CA CYS A 155 15.28 12.70 1.82
C CYS A 155 16.05 14.02 1.63
N ARG A 156 17.10 14.23 2.43
CA ARG A 156 18.11 15.26 2.18
C ARG A 156 19.32 14.60 1.53
N ALA A 157 19.80 15.09 0.40
CA ALA A 157 20.99 14.56 -0.24
C ALA A 157 21.76 15.66 -0.94
N SER A 158 23.06 15.46 -1.15
CA SER A 158 23.84 16.33 -2.03
C SER A 158 23.42 16.15 -3.49
N PRO A 159 23.60 17.13 -4.38
CA PRO A 159 23.32 16.96 -5.81
C PRO A 159 24.14 15.84 -6.49
N SER A 160 25.30 15.46 -5.93
CA SER A 160 26.21 14.44 -6.46
C SER A 160 25.91 13.01 -5.98
N PHE A 161 24.92 12.81 -5.11
CA PHE A 161 24.76 11.53 -4.38
C PHE A 161 24.57 10.29 -5.26
N ILE A 162 24.03 10.46 -6.47
CA ILE A 162 23.78 9.38 -7.45
C ILE A 162 24.74 9.37 -8.64
N GLU A 163 25.61 10.36 -8.79
CA GLU A 163 26.47 10.54 -9.98
C GLU A 163 27.32 9.28 -10.27
N ARG A 164 27.70 8.56 -9.22
CA ARG A 164 28.60 7.40 -9.28
C ARG A 164 27.88 6.07 -9.53
N LEU A 165 26.55 6.09 -9.64
CA LEU A 165 25.73 4.89 -9.82
C LEU A 165 25.59 4.57 -11.32
N SER A 166 26.68 4.11 -11.94
CA SER A 166 26.76 3.84 -13.38
C SER A 166 25.88 2.69 -13.89
N HIS A 167 25.20 1.98 -12.99
CA HIS A 167 24.29 0.88 -13.30
C HIS A 167 22.83 1.23 -12.98
N LEU A 168 22.55 2.48 -12.58
CA LEU A 168 21.22 2.93 -12.22
C LEU A 168 20.37 3.09 -13.48
N GLU A 169 19.38 2.22 -13.63
CA GLU A 169 18.44 2.17 -14.77
C GLU A 169 17.11 2.87 -14.43
N THR A 170 16.68 2.81 -13.17
CA THR A 170 15.41 3.40 -12.71
C THR A 170 15.62 4.34 -11.53
N LEU A 171 15.04 5.53 -11.61
CA LEU A 171 15.10 6.54 -10.56
C LEU A 171 13.72 7.13 -10.31
N VAL A 172 13.29 7.11 -9.04
CA VAL A 172 12.08 7.80 -8.57
C VAL A 172 12.47 8.74 -7.45
N ILE A 173 12.20 10.03 -7.59
CA ILE A 173 12.43 11.05 -6.57
C ILE A 173 11.13 11.79 -6.28
N SER A 174 10.84 11.96 -4.99
CA SER A 174 9.76 12.81 -4.49
C SER A 174 10.20 13.55 -3.22
N GLY A 175 9.76 14.81 -3.05
CA GLY A 175 10.01 15.58 -1.82
C GLY A 175 11.48 15.92 -1.52
N MET A 176 12.33 15.99 -2.54
CA MET A 176 13.69 16.53 -2.40
C MET A 176 13.71 18.00 -2.83
N GLU A 177 14.50 18.82 -2.13
CA GLU A 177 14.64 20.25 -2.43
C GLU A 177 15.43 20.49 -3.72
N ASP A 178 16.60 19.86 -3.84
CA ASP A 178 17.53 20.10 -4.94
C ASP A 178 17.59 18.92 -5.93
N PRO A 179 17.62 19.21 -7.25
CA PRO A 179 17.80 18.19 -8.27
C PRO A 179 19.22 17.59 -8.25
N PRO A 180 19.37 16.26 -8.38
CA PRO A 180 20.68 15.64 -8.54
C PRO A 180 21.17 15.67 -9.99
N VAL A 181 22.47 15.43 -10.14
CA VAL A 181 23.08 15.12 -11.44
C VAL A 181 22.67 13.71 -11.84
N LEU A 182 21.93 13.60 -12.94
CA LEU A 182 21.39 12.33 -13.44
C LEU A 182 22.47 11.50 -14.17
N PRO A 183 22.70 10.23 -13.80
CA PRO A 183 23.65 9.37 -14.51
C PRO A 183 23.13 8.94 -15.89
N GLU A 184 24.05 8.79 -16.86
CA GLU A 184 23.73 8.44 -18.26
C GLU A 184 23.05 7.06 -18.43
N SER A 185 23.16 6.19 -17.43
CA SER A 185 22.60 4.82 -17.44
C SER A 185 21.07 4.76 -17.31
N LEU A 186 20.43 5.88 -16.99
CA LEU A 186 18.99 5.93 -16.71
C LEU A 186 18.13 5.60 -17.93
N VAL A 187 17.11 4.78 -17.68
CA VAL A 187 16.12 4.29 -18.65
C VAL A 187 14.71 4.77 -18.29
N ASP A 188 14.37 4.83 -17.00
CA ASP A 188 13.08 5.31 -16.47
C ASP A 188 13.32 6.28 -15.31
N VAL A 189 12.74 7.47 -15.41
CA VAL A 189 12.96 8.57 -14.47
C VAL A 189 11.64 9.20 -14.07
N THR A 190 11.38 9.25 -12.76
CA THR A 190 10.24 9.95 -12.17
C THR A 190 10.76 10.97 -11.17
N LEU A 191 10.51 12.26 -11.40
CA LEU A 191 11.04 13.38 -10.63
C LEU A 191 9.91 14.29 -10.12
N PRO A 192 10.18 15.14 -9.11
CA PRO A 192 9.29 16.22 -8.73
C PRO A 192 8.95 17.13 -9.92
N LYS A 193 7.72 17.65 -9.97
CA LYS A 193 7.20 18.40 -11.14
C LYS A 193 7.74 19.82 -11.23
N ASP A 194 8.10 20.36 -10.08
CA ASP A 194 8.65 21.68 -9.86
C ASP A 194 10.13 21.77 -10.26
N TRP A 195 10.78 20.65 -10.57
CA TRP A 195 12.15 20.65 -11.06
C TRP A 195 12.21 20.97 -12.54
N GLU A 196 12.79 22.13 -12.87
CA GLU A 196 13.15 22.49 -14.24
C GLU A 196 14.56 21.99 -14.57
N LEU A 197 14.66 20.74 -15.00
CA LEU A 197 15.94 20.19 -15.46
C LEU A 197 16.23 20.61 -16.90
N SER A 198 17.34 21.33 -17.07
CA SER A 198 17.91 21.61 -18.39
C SER A 198 18.89 20.51 -18.77
N LEU A 199 18.49 19.63 -19.68
CA LEU A 199 19.36 18.55 -20.18
C LEU A 199 20.00 18.95 -21.51
N GLY A 200 21.32 18.79 -21.58
CA GLY A 200 22.06 18.83 -22.84
C GLY A 200 21.62 17.72 -23.80
N ALA A 201 21.81 17.95 -25.09
CA ALA A 201 21.46 16.97 -26.11
C ALA A 201 22.29 15.68 -25.95
N GLY A 202 21.62 14.59 -25.57
CA GLY A 202 22.24 13.26 -25.45
C GLY A 202 22.77 12.87 -24.07
N GLU A 203 22.52 13.67 -23.02
CA GLU A 203 22.95 13.36 -21.64
C GLU A 203 22.32 12.09 -21.07
N LEU A 204 21.12 11.71 -21.52
CA LEU A 204 20.46 10.46 -21.11
C LEU A 204 20.17 9.58 -22.33
N PRO A 205 21.21 8.92 -22.88
CA PRO A 205 21.11 8.22 -24.16
C PRO A 205 20.15 7.04 -24.15
N TYR A 206 19.84 6.46 -22.98
CA TYR A 206 18.98 5.28 -22.83
C TYR A 206 17.58 5.59 -22.27
N LEU A 207 17.24 6.86 -22.03
CA LEU A 207 15.97 7.24 -21.42
C LEU A 207 14.78 6.89 -22.33
N THR A 208 13.89 6.03 -21.85
CA THR A 208 12.67 5.59 -22.55
C THR A 208 11.38 5.98 -21.83
N ALA A 209 11.45 6.37 -20.55
CA ALA A 209 10.30 6.77 -19.75
C ALA A 209 10.64 7.98 -18.87
N THR A 210 9.75 8.97 -18.82
CA THR A 210 9.88 10.14 -17.93
C THR A 210 8.53 10.70 -17.49
N ASN A 211 8.49 11.36 -16.33
CA ASN A 211 7.30 12.08 -15.84
C ASN A 211 7.41 13.62 -15.85
N ASN A 212 8.59 14.16 -16.16
CA ASN A 212 8.89 15.58 -16.01
C ASN A 212 9.22 16.16 -17.38
N GLY A 213 8.72 17.38 -17.63
CA GLY A 213 9.05 18.25 -18.77
C GLY A 213 10.53 18.62 -18.80
N LEU A 214 11.38 17.64 -19.10
CA LEU A 214 12.82 17.83 -19.24
C LEU A 214 13.06 18.84 -20.38
N ASN A 215 13.51 20.05 -20.01
CA ASN A 215 13.82 21.12 -20.94
C ASN A 215 15.13 20.76 -21.65
N GLY A 216 15.03 20.07 -22.78
CA GLY A 216 16.20 19.55 -23.48
C GLY A 216 15.86 18.64 -24.66
N GLY A 217 16.88 18.30 -25.44
CA GLY A 217 16.74 17.42 -26.61
C GLY A 217 16.55 15.96 -26.22
N LEU A 218 15.36 15.60 -25.71
CA LEU A 218 14.97 14.20 -25.54
C LEU A 218 15.07 13.47 -26.89
N ARG A 219 15.58 12.24 -26.85
CA ARG A 219 15.59 11.35 -28.02
C ARG A 219 14.20 10.79 -28.25
N TRP A 220 13.28 11.62 -28.76
CA TRP A 220 11.86 11.31 -28.95
C TRP A 220 11.58 9.96 -29.65
N HIS A 221 12.48 9.50 -30.52
CA HIS A 221 12.36 8.23 -31.21
C HIS A 221 12.43 6.99 -30.30
N GLN A 222 12.99 7.09 -29.08
CA GLN A 222 13.13 5.98 -28.14
C GLN A 222 12.16 6.06 -26.95
N VAL A 223 11.48 7.19 -26.76
CA VAL A 223 10.54 7.40 -25.66
C VAL A 223 9.31 6.52 -25.86
N THR A 224 9.02 5.68 -24.87
CA THR A 224 7.88 4.74 -24.88
C THR A 224 6.77 5.14 -23.91
N LYS A 225 7.10 5.88 -22.85
CA LYS A 225 6.17 6.26 -21.79
C LYS A 225 6.41 7.70 -21.35
N LEU A 226 5.34 8.48 -21.27
CA LEU A 226 5.32 9.81 -20.68
C LEU A 226 4.24 9.85 -19.60
N THR A 227 4.60 10.22 -18.38
CA THR A 227 3.61 10.45 -17.31
C THR A 227 3.58 11.92 -16.95
N ASP A 228 2.45 12.44 -16.50
CA ASP A 228 2.33 13.82 -16.02
C ASP A 228 2.87 14.90 -16.99
N TYR A 229 2.69 14.69 -18.30
CA TYR A 229 3.27 15.50 -19.37
C TYR A 229 2.20 16.30 -20.15
N CYS A 230 2.61 17.17 -21.07
CA CYS A 230 1.75 17.69 -22.14
C CYS A 230 1.76 16.76 -23.37
N ILE A 231 1.08 17.10 -24.48
CA ILE A 231 1.34 16.41 -25.75
C ILE A 231 2.57 17.08 -26.38
N PRO A 232 3.69 16.38 -26.62
CA PRO A 232 4.88 17.02 -27.20
C PRO A 232 4.60 17.58 -28.59
N ASP A 233 5.02 18.82 -28.85
CA ASP A 233 4.93 19.46 -30.17
C ASP A 233 6.11 19.02 -31.06
N VAL A 234 6.12 17.73 -31.40
CA VAL A 234 7.13 17.10 -32.26
C VAL A 234 6.45 16.33 -33.39
N PRO A 235 7.08 16.23 -34.58
CA PRO A 235 6.42 15.62 -35.72
C PRO A 235 6.24 14.09 -35.59
N GLU A 236 7.14 13.40 -34.87
CA GLU A 236 7.14 11.94 -34.78
C GLU A 236 7.49 11.45 -33.37
N LEU A 237 6.70 10.48 -32.88
CA LEU A 237 6.91 9.73 -31.64
C LEU A 237 6.76 8.22 -31.93
N PRO A 238 7.70 7.63 -32.70
CA PRO A 238 7.56 6.29 -33.24
C PRO A 238 7.47 5.21 -32.17
N SER A 239 8.08 5.41 -31.01
CA SER A 239 8.12 4.42 -29.92
C SER A 239 7.08 4.65 -28.82
N LEU A 240 6.37 5.79 -28.84
CA LEU A 240 5.46 6.15 -27.75
C LEU A 240 4.27 5.20 -27.70
N LYS A 241 4.07 4.57 -26.53
CA LYS A 241 2.96 3.65 -26.24
C LYS A 241 1.99 4.18 -25.21
N HIS A 242 2.48 4.93 -24.22
CA HIS A 242 1.70 5.38 -23.08
C HIS A 242 1.93 6.86 -22.80
N ILE A 243 0.85 7.61 -22.62
CA ILE A 243 0.92 9.02 -22.21
C ILE A 243 -0.16 9.37 -21.19
N VAL A 244 0.24 10.05 -20.11
CA VAL A 244 -0.67 10.74 -19.17
C VAL A 244 -0.52 12.23 -19.37
N VAL A 245 -1.56 12.85 -19.92
CA VAL A 245 -1.61 14.27 -20.24
C VAL A 245 -2.21 15.03 -19.05
N LYS A 246 -1.40 15.85 -18.40
CA LYS A 246 -1.80 16.69 -17.25
C LYS A 246 -1.64 18.18 -17.52
N ASP A 247 -1.04 18.56 -18.63
CA ASP A 247 -0.74 19.94 -18.96
C ASP A 247 -1.12 20.28 -20.42
N ARG A 248 -1.53 21.53 -20.64
CA ARG A 248 -1.95 22.13 -21.91
C ARG A 248 -0.84 22.88 -22.66
N HIS A 249 0.37 22.99 -22.10
CA HIS A 249 1.44 23.80 -22.70
C HIS A 249 2.04 23.22 -24.00
N GLY A 250 1.63 22.01 -24.37
CA GLY A 250 2.05 21.33 -25.61
C GLY A 250 1.04 21.46 -26.75
N ALA A 251 1.01 20.45 -27.62
CA ALA A 251 -0.01 20.33 -28.65
C ALA A 251 -1.41 20.10 -28.06
N ASP A 252 -2.43 20.56 -28.78
CA ASP A 252 -3.85 20.41 -28.50
C ASP A 252 -4.43 19.07 -28.99
N THR A 253 -3.65 18.30 -29.76
CA THR A 253 -4.09 17.07 -30.45
C THR A 253 -2.90 16.18 -30.80
N PHE A 254 -3.12 14.86 -30.84
CA PHE A 254 -2.15 13.89 -31.36
C PHE A 254 -2.19 13.79 -32.89
N THR A 255 -3.14 14.47 -33.57
CA THR A 255 -3.23 14.42 -35.03
C THR A 255 -2.03 15.04 -35.75
N ARG A 256 -1.31 15.96 -35.08
CA ARG A 256 -0.10 16.62 -35.59
C ARG A 256 1.18 15.80 -35.36
N CYS A 257 1.10 14.72 -34.58
CA CYS A 257 2.25 13.90 -34.20
C CYS A 257 2.06 12.46 -34.67
N HIS A 258 3.03 11.92 -35.41
CA HIS A 258 2.99 10.53 -35.83
C HIS A 258 3.36 9.59 -34.66
N CYS A 259 2.35 9.05 -33.98
CA CYS A 259 2.48 8.10 -32.87
C CYS A 259 1.95 6.69 -33.27
N PRO A 260 2.68 5.92 -34.09
CA PRO A 260 2.18 4.66 -34.62
C PRO A 260 2.00 3.57 -33.56
N ASN A 261 2.62 3.67 -32.38
CA ASN A 261 2.54 2.64 -31.35
C ASN A 261 1.71 3.08 -30.13
N LEU A 262 0.93 4.15 -30.25
CA LEU A 262 0.15 4.70 -29.14
C LEU A 262 -0.98 3.74 -28.74
N GLU A 263 -0.92 3.22 -27.52
CA GLU A 263 -1.84 2.21 -27.00
C GLU A 263 -2.67 2.73 -25.80
N THR A 264 -2.09 3.61 -24.99
CA THR A 264 -2.74 4.14 -23.77
C THR A 264 -2.64 5.65 -23.71
N VAL A 265 -3.80 6.29 -23.54
CA VAL A 265 -3.89 7.74 -23.32
C VAL A 265 -4.76 8.01 -22.10
N TRP A 266 -4.24 8.80 -21.18
CA TRP A 266 -4.99 9.34 -20.05
C TRP A 266 -4.96 10.86 -20.10
N ILE A 267 -6.11 11.51 -20.14
CA ILE A 267 -6.26 12.96 -20.07
C ILE A 267 -6.83 13.28 -18.69
N SER A 268 -6.16 14.15 -17.93
CA SER A 268 -6.62 14.51 -16.59
C SER A 268 -8.02 15.12 -16.57
N PRO A 269 -8.80 14.91 -15.50
CA PRO A 269 -10.04 15.64 -15.27
C PRO A 269 -9.80 17.15 -15.29
N GLY A 270 -10.71 17.91 -15.90
CA GLY A 270 -10.63 19.36 -16.06
C GLY A 270 -9.69 19.84 -17.17
N LEU A 271 -8.93 18.95 -17.81
CA LEU A 271 -8.02 19.31 -18.89
C LEU A 271 -8.74 19.24 -20.24
N SER A 272 -9.10 20.42 -20.77
CA SER A 272 -9.64 20.54 -22.13
C SER A 272 -8.53 20.90 -23.11
N LEU A 273 -8.05 19.89 -23.86
CA LEU A 273 -7.06 20.05 -24.93
C LEU A 273 -7.67 20.74 -26.16
N HIS A 274 -8.97 20.57 -26.39
CA HIS A 274 -9.68 21.12 -27.54
C HIS A 274 -11.03 21.72 -27.09
N PRO A 275 -11.04 22.92 -26.47
CA PRO A 275 -12.21 23.48 -25.79
C PRO A 275 -13.45 23.65 -26.66
N ASP A 276 -13.26 23.89 -27.96
CA ASP A 276 -14.37 24.07 -28.90
C ASP A 276 -15.00 22.75 -29.38
N ASN A 277 -14.39 21.60 -29.08
CA ASN A 277 -14.91 20.30 -29.49
C ASN A 277 -14.58 19.20 -28.47
N THR A 278 -15.63 18.74 -27.77
CA THR A 278 -15.54 17.72 -26.73
C THR A 278 -15.64 16.28 -27.27
N ASP A 279 -15.68 16.08 -28.59
CA ASP A 279 -15.59 14.75 -29.18
C ASP A 279 -14.13 14.29 -29.19
N VAL A 280 -13.82 13.19 -28.52
CA VAL A 280 -12.45 12.69 -28.37
C VAL A 280 -11.77 12.39 -29.72
N ARG A 281 -12.55 12.14 -30.78
CA ARG A 281 -12.02 11.82 -32.11
C ARG A 281 -11.21 12.95 -32.72
N VAL A 282 -11.41 14.20 -32.29
CA VAL A 282 -10.58 15.33 -32.77
C VAL A 282 -9.14 15.28 -32.28
N LEU A 283 -8.88 14.49 -31.24
CA LEU A 283 -7.55 14.35 -30.66
C LEU A 283 -6.68 13.36 -31.44
N PHE A 284 -7.26 12.52 -32.30
CA PHE A 284 -6.56 11.37 -32.89
C PHE A 284 -6.84 11.21 -34.38
N THR A 285 -5.87 10.64 -35.10
CA THR A 285 -6.09 10.09 -36.44
C THR A 285 -6.77 8.71 -36.36
N GLU A 286 -7.42 8.27 -37.43
CA GLU A 286 -8.02 6.92 -37.47
C GLU A 286 -7.03 5.78 -37.15
N PRO A 287 -5.79 5.76 -37.69
CA PRO A 287 -4.82 4.73 -37.33
C PRO A 287 -4.43 4.74 -35.85
N GLN A 288 -4.39 5.92 -35.21
CA GLN A 288 -4.15 6.03 -33.78
C GLN A 288 -5.34 5.48 -32.98
N MET A 289 -6.58 5.89 -33.33
CA MET A 289 -7.80 5.39 -32.67
C MET A 289 -7.90 3.87 -32.73
N ALA A 290 -7.59 3.27 -33.88
CA ALA A 290 -7.65 1.82 -34.08
C ALA A 290 -6.67 1.03 -33.19
N LYS A 291 -5.58 1.66 -32.72
CA LYS A 291 -4.56 1.02 -31.86
C LYS A 291 -4.76 1.26 -30.38
N LEU A 292 -5.53 2.28 -29.99
CA LEU A 292 -5.81 2.55 -28.59
C LEU A 292 -6.50 1.35 -27.94
N THR A 293 -5.88 0.86 -26.86
CA THR A 293 -6.42 -0.20 -26.01
C THR A 293 -7.01 0.37 -24.73
N HIS A 294 -6.52 1.53 -24.28
CA HIS A 294 -6.93 2.21 -23.05
C HIS A 294 -7.07 3.71 -23.31
N LEU A 295 -8.25 4.25 -23.03
CA LEU A 295 -8.53 5.67 -23.19
C LEU A 295 -9.28 6.20 -21.96
N THR A 296 -8.66 7.08 -21.20
CA THR A 296 -9.31 7.81 -20.10
C THR A 296 -9.42 9.28 -20.49
N ALA A 297 -10.63 9.77 -20.72
CA ALA A 297 -10.89 11.15 -21.12
C ALA A 297 -12.19 11.68 -20.48
N PHE A 298 -12.10 12.13 -19.22
CA PHE A 298 -13.24 12.50 -18.37
C PHE A 298 -14.20 13.52 -19.01
N ASP A 299 -13.65 14.59 -19.61
CA ASP A 299 -14.44 15.69 -20.15
C ASP A 299 -14.84 15.50 -21.63
N TYR A 300 -14.50 14.35 -22.22
CA TYR A 300 -14.73 14.06 -23.62
C TYR A 300 -15.80 12.98 -23.80
N HIS A 301 -16.62 13.14 -24.84
CA HIS A 301 -17.55 12.11 -25.29
C HIS A 301 -17.01 11.42 -26.55
N ILE A 302 -17.56 10.25 -26.86
CA ILE A 302 -17.27 9.52 -28.09
C ILE A 302 -18.56 9.40 -28.87
N SER A 303 -18.71 10.19 -29.94
CA SER A 303 -19.94 10.17 -30.74
C SER A 303 -20.02 8.93 -31.65
N ASP A 304 -18.88 8.39 -32.07
CA ASP A 304 -18.76 7.14 -32.82
C ASP A 304 -17.54 6.35 -32.34
N VAL A 305 -17.80 5.15 -31.80
CA VAL A 305 -16.76 4.26 -31.28
C VAL A 305 -16.15 3.36 -32.35
N THR A 306 -16.72 3.32 -33.56
CA THR A 306 -16.32 2.41 -34.64
C THR A 306 -14.81 2.45 -34.95
N PRO A 307 -14.13 3.62 -34.93
CA PRO A 307 -12.68 3.67 -35.18
C PRO A 307 -11.83 2.97 -34.10
N PHE A 308 -12.36 2.80 -32.88
CA PHE A 308 -11.63 2.28 -31.71
C PHE A 308 -11.64 0.75 -31.63
N THR A 309 -11.21 0.10 -32.71
CA THR A 309 -11.36 -1.36 -32.89
C THR A 309 -10.58 -2.23 -31.87
N SER A 310 -9.53 -1.68 -31.24
CA SER A 310 -8.71 -2.40 -30.25
C SER A 310 -9.04 -2.04 -28.79
N LEU A 311 -10.03 -1.18 -28.55
CA LEU A 311 -10.29 -0.59 -27.24
C LEU A 311 -10.79 -1.64 -26.24
N ARG A 312 -10.18 -1.69 -25.06
CA ARG A 312 -10.44 -2.66 -23.98
C ARG A 312 -11.00 -2.01 -22.73
N MET A 313 -10.48 -0.83 -22.40
CA MET A 313 -10.98 0.00 -21.30
C MET A 313 -11.18 1.44 -21.76
N VAL A 314 -12.31 2.04 -21.38
CA VAL A 314 -12.62 3.43 -21.68
C VAL A 314 -13.23 4.15 -20.48
N HIS A 315 -12.81 5.39 -20.25
CA HIS A 315 -13.53 6.37 -19.43
C HIS A 315 -13.93 7.54 -20.32
N MET A 316 -15.23 7.82 -20.40
CA MET A 316 -15.76 8.91 -21.22
C MET A 316 -17.01 9.54 -20.62
N LYS A 317 -17.32 10.76 -21.04
CA LYS A 317 -18.63 11.37 -20.84
C LYS A 317 -19.66 10.76 -21.79
N LEU A 318 -20.82 10.37 -21.26
CA LEU A 318 -21.94 9.87 -22.05
C LEU A 318 -23.03 10.93 -22.17
N ASN A 319 -23.36 11.32 -23.40
CA ASN A 319 -24.40 12.32 -23.71
C ASN A 319 -25.75 11.68 -24.10
N GLN A 320 -25.94 10.41 -23.75
CA GLN A 320 -27.16 9.63 -24.02
C GLN A 320 -27.35 8.56 -22.94
N PRO A 321 -28.52 7.91 -22.83
CA PRO A 321 -28.71 6.80 -21.92
C PRO A 321 -27.74 5.63 -22.18
N LEU A 322 -27.27 4.98 -21.12
CA LEU A 322 -26.53 3.72 -21.23
C LEU A 322 -27.54 2.57 -21.40
N THR A 323 -27.51 1.91 -22.54
CA THR A 323 -28.43 0.82 -22.91
C THR A 323 -27.66 -0.44 -23.30
N GLN A 324 -28.32 -1.60 -23.31
CA GLN A 324 -27.70 -2.87 -23.75
C GLN A 324 -27.27 -2.85 -25.23
N SER A 325 -27.90 -1.99 -26.04
CA SER A 325 -27.64 -1.84 -27.46
C SER A 325 -26.66 -0.71 -27.80
N LEU A 326 -26.07 -0.05 -26.80
CA LEU A 326 -25.06 0.99 -27.03
C LEU A 326 -23.93 0.39 -27.89
N PRO A 327 -23.66 0.92 -29.10
CA PRO A 327 -22.60 0.39 -29.95
C PRO A 327 -21.27 0.58 -29.24
N LEU A 328 -20.59 -0.51 -28.94
CA LEU A 328 -19.27 -0.56 -28.30
C LEU A 328 -18.41 -1.59 -29.03
N PRO A 329 -17.09 -1.41 -29.11
CA PRO A 329 -16.19 -2.41 -29.68
C PRO A 329 -16.34 -3.76 -28.95
N PRO A 330 -16.29 -4.90 -29.66
CA PRO A 330 -16.43 -6.22 -29.03
C PRO A 330 -15.28 -6.57 -28.07
N THR A 331 -14.14 -5.88 -28.20
CA THR A 331 -12.98 -6.00 -27.33
C THR A 331 -13.13 -5.26 -26.01
N LEU A 332 -14.11 -4.36 -25.89
CA LEU A 332 -14.30 -3.50 -24.72
C LEU A 332 -14.95 -4.30 -23.59
N TYR A 333 -14.25 -4.45 -22.47
CA TYR A 333 -14.76 -5.14 -21.28
C TYR A 333 -14.81 -4.25 -20.03
N GLY A 334 -14.11 -3.12 -20.03
CA GLY A 334 -14.12 -2.11 -18.97
C GLY A 334 -14.71 -0.79 -19.44
N LEU A 335 -15.79 -0.34 -18.80
CA LEU A 335 -16.50 0.88 -19.16
C LEU A 335 -16.68 1.77 -17.91
N SER A 336 -16.09 2.95 -17.93
CA SER A 336 -16.34 4.03 -16.98
C SER A 336 -17.07 5.16 -17.70
N VAL A 337 -18.18 5.65 -17.13
CA VAL A 337 -18.98 6.72 -17.75
C VAL A 337 -19.27 7.83 -16.76
N ASP A 338 -19.02 9.07 -17.19
CA ASP A 338 -19.59 10.27 -16.57
C ASP A 338 -20.90 10.60 -17.27
N THR A 339 -22.03 10.56 -16.56
CA THR A 339 -23.34 10.74 -17.19
C THR A 339 -24.35 11.44 -16.30
N THR A 340 -25.23 12.24 -16.91
CA THR A 340 -26.46 12.74 -16.30
C THR A 340 -27.70 12.00 -16.81
N HIS A 341 -27.51 11.09 -17.77
CA HIS A 341 -28.56 10.30 -18.38
C HIS A 341 -28.81 8.99 -17.62
N PRO A 342 -30.01 8.41 -17.75
CA PRO A 342 -30.34 7.15 -17.10
C PRO A 342 -29.47 6.00 -17.62
N VAL A 343 -29.28 5.00 -16.77
CA VAL A 343 -28.68 3.71 -17.11
C VAL A 343 -29.81 2.70 -17.18
N GLU A 344 -30.22 2.36 -18.40
CA GLU A 344 -31.33 1.46 -18.68
C GLU A 344 -30.86 0.02 -18.88
N GLY A 345 -29.59 -0.18 -19.23
CA GLY A 345 -28.99 -1.50 -19.29
C GLY A 345 -27.51 -1.49 -19.68
N VAL A 346 -26.84 -2.61 -19.46
CA VAL A 346 -25.39 -2.75 -19.65
C VAL A 346 -25.10 -3.67 -20.84
N PRO A 347 -24.28 -3.27 -21.82
CA PRO A 347 -23.88 -4.14 -22.92
C PRO A 347 -23.24 -5.45 -22.43
N PRO A 348 -23.58 -6.61 -23.03
CA PRO A 348 -23.28 -7.93 -22.46
C PRO A 348 -21.80 -8.28 -22.37
N GLN A 349 -20.92 -7.61 -23.14
CA GLN A 349 -19.48 -7.79 -23.12
C GLN A 349 -18.79 -7.12 -21.92
N ILE A 350 -19.47 -6.19 -21.25
CA ILE A 350 -18.89 -5.44 -20.13
C ILE A 350 -18.83 -6.32 -18.89
N THR A 351 -17.62 -6.41 -18.31
CA THR A 351 -17.34 -7.16 -17.08
C THR A 351 -16.95 -6.24 -15.92
N SER A 352 -16.52 -5.01 -16.22
CA SER A 352 -16.18 -3.98 -15.25
C SER A 352 -16.92 -2.69 -15.63
N LEU A 353 -17.78 -2.20 -14.75
CA LEU A 353 -18.60 -1.01 -14.99
C LEU A 353 -18.37 0.02 -13.89
N SER A 354 -18.11 1.28 -14.25
CA SER A 354 -18.15 2.41 -13.33
C SER A 354 -19.12 3.47 -13.85
N VAL A 355 -20.09 3.85 -13.04
CA VAL A 355 -21.05 4.91 -13.37
C VAL A 355 -20.82 6.07 -12.41
N PHE A 356 -20.42 7.20 -12.98
CA PHE A 356 -20.20 8.43 -12.25
C PHE A 356 -21.27 9.45 -12.62
N HIS A 357 -22.04 9.87 -11.62
CA HIS A 357 -22.95 10.99 -11.75
C HIS A 357 -22.32 12.24 -11.15
N PRO A 358 -22.34 13.40 -11.83
CA PRO A 358 -21.63 14.59 -11.35
C PRO A 358 -22.28 15.25 -10.13
N GLN A 359 -23.58 14.99 -9.90
CA GLN A 359 -24.35 15.58 -8.81
C GLN A 359 -25.37 14.60 -8.22
N PRO A 360 -25.64 14.68 -6.90
CA PRO A 360 -26.76 14.01 -6.26
C PRO A 360 -28.09 14.45 -6.89
N ASP A 361 -28.97 13.50 -7.17
CA ASP A 361 -30.30 13.75 -7.70
C ASP A 361 -31.31 12.90 -6.92
N PRO A 362 -32.22 13.51 -6.15
CA PRO A 362 -33.20 12.79 -5.33
C PRO A 362 -34.24 12.03 -6.15
N GLN A 363 -34.36 12.30 -7.45
CA GLN A 363 -35.29 11.59 -8.34
C GLN A 363 -34.62 10.43 -9.08
N ARG A 364 -33.31 10.24 -8.90
CA ARG A 364 -32.57 9.23 -9.65
C ARG A 364 -32.79 7.84 -9.09
N HIS A 365 -33.47 7.01 -9.88
CA HIS A 365 -33.70 5.60 -9.59
C HIS A 365 -33.03 4.75 -10.66
N ALA A 366 -32.30 3.72 -10.25
CA ALA A 366 -31.64 2.80 -11.16
C ALA A 366 -31.98 1.35 -10.80
N VAL A 367 -32.37 0.57 -11.81
CA VAL A 367 -32.57 -0.88 -11.72
C VAL A 367 -31.69 -1.50 -12.80
N ILE A 368 -30.65 -2.20 -12.38
CA ILE A 368 -29.60 -2.69 -13.27
C ILE A 368 -29.61 -4.21 -13.27
N ASP A 369 -29.86 -4.79 -14.43
CA ASP A 369 -29.65 -6.21 -14.71
C ASP A 369 -28.39 -6.36 -15.58
N ALA A 370 -27.34 -6.93 -14.98
CA ALA A 370 -26.03 -7.06 -15.60
C ALA A 370 -25.39 -8.42 -15.26
N PRO A 371 -25.79 -9.51 -15.94
CA PRO A 371 -25.42 -10.89 -15.57
C PRO A 371 -23.94 -11.22 -15.78
N ASN A 372 -23.18 -10.38 -16.50
CA ASN A 372 -21.76 -10.59 -16.79
C ASN A 372 -20.83 -9.67 -16.01
N VAL A 373 -21.36 -8.66 -15.33
CA VAL A 373 -20.55 -7.72 -14.55
C VAL A 373 -20.00 -8.41 -13.32
N ARG A 374 -18.69 -8.29 -13.14
CA ARG A 374 -17.92 -8.82 -12.00
C ARG A 374 -17.47 -7.71 -11.06
N ARG A 375 -17.19 -6.52 -11.60
CA ARG A 375 -16.76 -5.35 -10.84
C ARG A 375 -17.66 -4.17 -11.16
N MET A 376 -18.23 -3.54 -10.14
CA MET A 376 -19.10 -2.40 -10.30
C MET A 376 -18.72 -1.27 -9.34
N SER A 377 -18.62 -0.05 -9.88
CA SER A 377 -18.57 1.19 -9.10
C SER A 377 -19.75 2.08 -9.49
N TRP A 378 -20.42 2.66 -8.49
CA TRP A 378 -21.60 3.48 -8.73
C TRP A 378 -21.56 4.72 -7.85
N SER A 379 -21.70 5.92 -8.42
CA SER A 379 -21.83 7.16 -7.65
C SER A 379 -23.21 7.80 -7.77
N TYR A 380 -23.72 8.33 -6.65
CA TYR A 380 -24.93 9.13 -6.48
C TYR A 380 -26.20 8.58 -7.14
N SER A 381 -27.00 7.89 -6.34
CA SER A 381 -28.40 7.58 -6.69
C SER A 381 -29.33 7.77 -5.49
N HIS A 382 -30.61 7.97 -5.75
CA HIS A 382 -31.61 7.91 -4.68
C HIS A 382 -31.98 6.46 -4.39
N ASN A 383 -32.50 5.71 -5.37
CA ASN A 383 -32.72 4.25 -5.21
C ASN A 383 -31.86 3.47 -6.19
N LEU A 384 -31.23 2.39 -5.73
CA LEU A 384 -30.39 1.51 -6.54
C LEU A 384 -30.77 0.06 -6.31
N THR A 385 -31.14 -0.65 -7.38
CA THR A 385 -31.37 -2.09 -7.38
C THR A 385 -30.43 -2.76 -8.38
N LEU A 386 -29.61 -3.70 -7.91
CA LEU A 386 -28.60 -4.39 -8.71
C LEU A 386 -28.91 -5.90 -8.77
N HIS A 387 -29.13 -6.42 -9.97
CA HIS A 387 -29.25 -7.85 -10.28
C HIS A 387 -28.00 -8.29 -11.02
N CYS A 388 -26.98 -8.73 -10.27
CA CYS A 388 -25.64 -8.99 -10.79
C CYS A 388 -25.07 -10.30 -10.22
N PRO A 389 -25.52 -11.48 -10.71
CA PRO A 389 -25.17 -12.77 -10.12
C PRO A 389 -23.67 -13.11 -10.12
N LYS A 390 -22.87 -12.51 -11.00
CA LYS A 390 -21.41 -12.72 -11.10
C LYS A 390 -20.59 -11.62 -10.41
N LEU A 391 -21.23 -10.67 -9.74
CA LEU A 391 -20.56 -9.56 -9.10
C LEU A 391 -19.72 -10.07 -7.92
N THR A 392 -18.43 -9.75 -7.95
CA THR A 392 -17.45 -10.07 -6.90
C THR A 392 -17.00 -8.84 -6.14
N ASP A 393 -17.02 -7.67 -6.79
CA ASP A 393 -16.56 -6.41 -6.19
C ASP A 393 -17.56 -5.29 -6.47
N LEU A 394 -18.02 -4.63 -5.42
CA LEU A 394 -18.98 -3.52 -5.48
C LEU A 394 -18.48 -2.32 -4.68
N THR A 395 -18.45 -1.15 -5.32
CA THR A 395 -18.21 0.14 -4.68
C THR A 395 -19.40 1.06 -4.92
N ILE A 396 -19.95 1.61 -3.85
CA ILE A 396 -21.09 2.53 -3.90
C ILE A 396 -20.71 3.83 -3.21
N LEU A 397 -20.73 4.91 -3.98
CA LEU A 397 -20.50 6.28 -3.54
C LEU A 397 -21.85 7.00 -3.44
N SER A 398 -22.44 7.01 -2.25
CA SER A 398 -23.70 7.67 -1.88
C SER A 398 -24.97 7.09 -2.51
N VAL A 399 -25.82 6.53 -1.64
CA VAL A 399 -27.21 6.17 -1.95
C VAL A 399 -28.09 6.74 -0.83
N THR A 400 -28.99 7.66 -1.17
CA THR A 400 -29.78 8.37 -0.16
C THR A 400 -31.08 7.65 0.22
N GLY A 401 -31.62 6.87 -0.70
CA GLY A 401 -32.82 6.04 -0.55
C GLY A 401 -32.45 4.55 -0.44
N LYS A 402 -33.24 3.69 -1.08
CA LYS A 402 -33.13 2.23 -0.91
C LYS A 402 -32.01 1.64 -1.77
N LEU A 403 -31.22 0.76 -1.15
CA LEU A 403 -30.26 -0.08 -1.84
C LEU A 403 -30.70 -1.55 -1.77
N ALA A 404 -30.81 -2.22 -2.92
CA ALA A 404 -31.04 -3.65 -3.03
C ALA A 404 -29.98 -4.26 -3.96
N VAL A 405 -29.27 -5.29 -3.48
CA VAL A 405 -28.20 -5.94 -4.23
C VAL A 405 -28.42 -7.45 -4.22
N GLU A 406 -28.55 -8.03 -5.39
CA GLU A 406 -28.60 -9.47 -5.65
C GLU A 406 -27.27 -9.90 -6.29
N ALA A 407 -26.29 -10.17 -5.41
CA ALA A 407 -24.93 -10.57 -5.76
C ALA A 407 -24.44 -11.68 -4.81
N PRO A 408 -24.79 -12.96 -5.06
CA PRO A 408 -24.44 -14.07 -4.16
C PRO A 408 -22.93 -14.36 -4.12
N ASN A 409 -22.19 -13.93 -5.14
CA ASN A 409 -20.75 -14.13 -5.27
C ASN A 409 -19.92 -12.92 -4.79
N LEU A 410 -20.54 -11.98 -4.07
CA LEU A 410 -19.89 -10.76 -3.63
C LEU A 410 -18.80 -11.07 -2.60
N VAL A 411 -17.58 -10.65 -2.89
CA VAL A 411 -16.37 -10.86 -2.06
C VAL A 411 -15.90 -9.55 -1.43
N SER A 412 -16.06 -8.43 -2.13
CA SER A 412 -15.64 -7.10 -1.68
C SER A 412 -16.78 -6.10 -1.81
N LEU A 413 -17.08 -5.40 -0.72
CA LEU A 413 -18.12 -4.38 -0.65
C LEU A 413 -17.56 -3.11 -0.03
N ALA A 414 -17.70 -1.98 -0.73
CA ALA A 414 -17.30 -0.67 -0.27
C ALA A 414 -18.46 0.32 -0.36
N PHE A 415 -18.69 1.06 0.71
CA PHE A 415 -19.70 2.10 0.82
C PHE A 415 -19.06 3.42 1.19
N SER A 416 -19.57 4.51 0.60
CA SER A 416 -19.32 5.87 1.07
C SER A 416 -20.64 6.61 1.16
N GLY A 417 -20.96 7.21 2.31
CA GLY A 417 -22.18 8.03 2.49
C GLY A 417 -23.49 7.26 2.39
N PHE A 418 -23.61 6.11 3.06
CA PHE A 418 -24.83 5.28 3.09
C PHE A 418 -25.34 5.08 4.54
N ALA A 419 -26.37 5.82 4.94
CA ALA A 419 -26.82 5.86 6.34
C ALA A 419 -27.89 4.82 6.73
N GLN A 420 -28.20 3.86 5.86
CA GLN A 420 -29.27 2.88 6.10
C GLN A 420 -28.73 1.52 6.50
N HIS A 421 -29.57 0.69 7.13
CA HIS A 421 -29.22 -0.70 7.42
C HIS A 421 -29.05 -1.50 6.12
N TYR A 422 -27.99 -2.31 6.05
CA TYR A 422 -27.72 -3.23 4.94
C TYR A 422 -27.66 -4.69 5.41
N PRO A 423 -28.39 -5.62 4.78
CA PRO A 423 -28.46 -7.02 5.19
C PRO A 423 -27.22 -7.82 4.73
N LEU A 424 -26.12 -7.74 5.47
CA LEU A 424 -24.85 -8.41 5.16
C LEU A 424 -24.95 -9.94 5.14
N GLU A 425 -25.95 -10.52 5.81
CA GLU A 425 -26.24 -11.96 5.81
C GLU A 425 -26.55 -12.53 4.42
N LYS A 426 -26.91 -11.68 3.45
CA LYS A 426 -27.15 -12.08 2.05
C LYS A 426 -25.87 -12.38 1.27
N HIS A 427 -24.70 -12.05 1.81
CA HIS A 427 -23.41 -12.19 1.13
C HIS A 427 -22.46 -13.10 1.93
N PRO A 428 -22.66 -14.43 1.92
CA PRO A 428 -21.87 -15.36 2.74
C PRO A 428 -20.41 -15.50 2.30
N LEU A 429 -20.06 -15.01 1.10
CA LEU A 429 -18.70 -15.00 0.56
C LEU A 429 -17.98 -13.66 0.78
N LEU A 430 -18.61 -12.72 1.48
CA LEU A 430 -18.03 -11.40 1.71
C LEU A 430 -16.77 -11.56 2.58
N ALA A 431 -15.64 -11.14 2.02
CA ALA A 431 -14.34 -11.19 2.68
C ALA A 431 -13.84 -9.80 3.06
N LYS A 432 -14.27 -8.75 2.35
CA LYS A 432 -13.84 -7.38 2.58
C LYS A 432 -15.04 -6.44 2.68
N LEU A 433 -15.11 -5.69 3.77
CA LEU A 433 -16.10 -4.63 3.97
C LEU A 433 -15.37 -3.32 4.25
N SER A 434 -15.67 -2.29 3.47
CA SER A 434 -15.20 -0.92 3.69
C SER A 434 -16.40 0.01 3.79
N TYR A 435 -16.43 0.88 4.79
CA TYR A 435 -17.49 1.87 4.94
C TYR A 435 -16.90 3.21 5.36
N THR A 436 -17.29 4.27 4.64
CA THR A 436 -16.89 5.66 4.92
C THR A 436 -18.12 6.54 5.09
N GLY A 437 -18.17 7.35 6.13
CA GLY A 437 -19.19 8.39 6.31
C GLY A 437 -20.01 8.26 7.60
N THR A 438 -20.98 9.16 7.77
CA THR A 438 -21.29 9.69 9.10
C THR A 438 -21.87 8.73 10.15
N ALA A 439 -22.80 7.83 9.80
CA ALA A 439 -23.44 7.00 10.82
C ALA A 439 -23.86 5.61 10.32
N TRP A 440 -23.64 4.60 11.17
CA TRP A 440 -24.16 3.24 11.01
C TRP A 440 -24.55 2.68 12.38
N GLN A 441 -25.85 2.64 12.71
CA GLN A 441 -26.29 2.29 14.07
C GLN A 441 -25.79 0.93 14.57
N HIS A 442 -26.02 -0.14 13.80
CA HIS A 442 -25.65 -1.50 14.20
C HIS A 442 -24.95 -2.23 13.05
N LEU A 443 -23.65 -2.47 13.20
CA LEU A 443 -22.85 -3.25 12.28
C LEU A 443 -22.55 -4.61 12.92
N VAL A 444 -23.33 -5.62 12.53
CA VAL A 444 -23.15 -7.01 12.96
C VAL A 444 -22.83 -7.83 11.72
N VAL A 445 -21.62 -8.37 11.67
CA VAL A 445 -21.19 -9.23 10.57
C VAL A 445 -21.33 -10.70 10.99
N PRO A 446 -22.19 -11.50 10.34
CA PRO A 446 -22.53 -12.84 10.82
C PRO A 446 -21.45 -13.91 10.53
N HIS A 447 -20.37 -13.55 9.84
CA HIS A 447 -19.30 -14.45 9.44
C HIS A 447 -17.94 -13.74 9.50
N ARG A 448 -16.86 -14.52 9.54
CA ARG A 448 -15.49 -13.99 9.61
C ARG A 448 -15.08 -13.30 8.31
N LEU A 449 -14.64 -12.05 8.40
CA LEU A 449 -14.07 -11.30 7.29
C LEU A 449 -12.57 -11.53 7.18
N ARG A 450 -12.01 -11.25 6.00
CA ARG A 450 -10.59 -10.98 5.85
C ARG A 450 -10.27 -9.55 6.30
N GLN A 451 -11.11 -8.58 5.97
CA GLN A 451 -10.83 -7.18 6.29
C GLN A 451 -12.12 -6.39 6.56
N LEU A 452 -12.11 -5.60 7.62
CA LEU A 452 -13.07 -4.54 7.89
C LEU A 452 -12.33 -3.20 7.92
N THR A 453 -12.86 -2.20 7.21
CA THR A 453 -12.36 -0.82 7.24
C THR A 453 -13.53 0.13 7.47
N LEU A 454 -13.45 0.96 8.52
CA LEU A 454 -14.43 1.97 8.89
C LEU A 454 -13.72 3.32 8.96
N ILE A 455 -14.25 4.33 8.27
CA ILE A 455 -13.63 5.66 8.17
C ILE A 455 -14.69 6.74 8.40
N GLU A 456 -14.46 7.65 9.35
CA GLU A 456 -15.35 8.76 9.71
C GLU A 456 -16.78 8.31 10.08
N VAL A 457 -16.92 7.28 10.92
CA VAL A 457 -18.21 6.61 11.22
C VAL A 457 -18.61 6.70 12.68
N GLU A 458 -19.86 7.07 12.95
CA GLU A 458 -20.50 6.88 14.25
C GLU A 458 -21.28 5.56 14.29
N ILE A 459 -20.89 4.65 15.19
CA ILE A 459 -21.52 3.34 15.36
C ILE A 459 -22.03 3.18 16.80
N HIS A 460 -23.23 2.64 17.00
CA HIS A 460 -23.67 2.28 18.35
C HIS A 460 -23.17 0.89 18.75
N THR A 461 -23.38 -0.09 17.86
CA THR A 461 -22.96 -1.48 18.09
C THR A 461 -22.09 -1.98 16.94
N LEU A 462 -20.88 -2.43 17.28
CA LEU A 462 -19.97 -3.15 16.37
C LEU A 462 -19.76 -4.58 16.87
N GLU A 463 -20.16 -5.58 16.09
CA GLU A 463 -19.83 -6.99 16.33
C GLU A 463 -19.22 -7.59 15.07
N VAL A 464 -17.92 -7.94 15.15
CA VAL A 464 -17.18 -8.45 13.99
C VAL A 464 -16.11 -9.45 14.40
N GLU A 465 -15.99 -10.51 13.60
CA GLU A 465 -14.80 -11.35 13.53
C GLU A 465 -14.11 -11.06 12.19
N ALA A 466 -12.84 -10.66 12.21
CA ALA A 466 -12.09 -10.37 10.99
C ALA A 466 -10.64 -10.84 11.12
N LYS A 467 -9.87 -10.77 10.05
CA LYS A 467 -8.41 -10.89 10.14
C LYS A 467 -7.78 -9.53 10.46
N HIS A 468 -8.21 -8.50 9.74
CA HIS A 468 -7.79 -7.12 9.95
C HIS A 468 -9.01 -6.23 10.19
N VAL A 469 -8.92 -5.35 11.18
CA VAL A 469 -9.90 -4.30 11.46
C VAL A 469 -9.18 -2.96 11.47
N TRP A 470 -9.65 -2.01 10.66
CA TRP A 470 -9.14 -0.66 10.57
C TRP A 470 -10.27 0.32 10.91
N LEU A 471 -10.06 1.12 11.94
CA LEU A 471 -10.98 2.15 12.41
C LEU A 471 -10.27 3.50 12.28
N GLU A 472 -10.80 4.38 11.45
CA GLU A 472 -10.28 5.73 11.22
C GLU A 472 -11.39 6.73 11.50
N ASP A 473 -11.16 7.75 12.30
CA ASP A 473 -12.13 8.73 12.77
C ASP A 473 -13.49 8.10 13.17
N THR A 474 -13.43 6.89 13.74
CA THR A 474 -14.61 6.08 14.02
C THR A 474 -14.92 6.11 15.51
N SER A 475 -16.17 6.37 15.87
CA SER A 475 -16.63 6.35 17.26
C SER A 475 -17.62 5.23 17.50
N ILE A 476 -17.48 4.54 18.65
CA ILE A 476 -18.39 3.46 19.06
C ILE A 476 -18.99 3.81 20.42
N SER A 477 -20.31 4.04 20.47
CA SER A 477 -20.95 4.63 21.66
C SER A 477 -21.52 3.62 22.66
N GLU A 478 -21.99 2.45 22.24
CA GLU A 478 -22.62 1.48 23.16
C GLU A 478 -21.78 0.22 23.38
N ARG A 479 -21.49 -0.52 22.31
CA ARG A 479 -20.85 -1.85 22.42
C ARG A 479 -19.91 -2.13 21.25
N ALA A 480 -18.72 -2.62 21.57
CA ALA A 480 -17.75 -3.12 20.61
C ALA A 480 -17.34 -4.55 20.99
N ALA A 481 -17.60 -5.51 20.11
CA ALA A 481 -17.10 -6.88 20.20
C ALA A 481 -16.28 -7.19 18.95
N ILE A 482 -14.95 -7.06 19.07
CA ILE A 482 -14.01 -7.18 17.97
C ILE A 482 -13.11 -8.37 18.24
N LYS A 483 -13.14 -9.35 17.33
CA LYS A 483 -12.19 -10.47 17.31
C LYS A 483 -11.38 -10.40 16.02
N ALA A 484 -10.09 -10.11 16.11
CA ALA A 484 -9.25 -9.98 14.94
C ALA A 484 -7.78 -10.32 15.19
N ASP A 485 -7.02 -10.63 14.15
CA ASP A 485 -5.58 -10.84 14.32
C ASP A 485 -4.86 -9.49 14.50
N VAL A 486 -5.31 -8.48 13.75
CA VAL A 486 -4.80 -7.10 13.77
C VAL A 486 -5.94 -6.11 13.89
N VAL A 487 -5.82 -5.17 14.83
CA VAL A 487 -6.73 -4.03 15.01
C VAL A 487 -5.94 -2.74 14.99
N TYR A 488 -6.35 -1.81 14.13
CA TYR A 488 -5.90 -0.43 14.08
C TYR A 488 -7.07 0.49 14.43
N SER A 489 -6.82 1.49 15.25
CA SER A 489 -7.76 2.56 15.57
C SER A 489 -6.98 3.86 15.76
N ASP A 490 -7.31 4.92 15.04
CA ASP A 490 -6.76 6.27 15.28
C ASP A 490 -7.50 7.03 16.39
N THR A 491 -8.67 6.53 16.81
CA THR A 491 -9.43 7.03 17.94
C THR A 491 -9.33 6.10 19.14
N ALA A 492 -9.46 6.67 20.34
CA ALA A 492 -9.51 5.88 21.56
C ALA A 492 -10.83 5.09 21.67
N LEU A 493 -10.74 3.78 21.90
CA LEU A 493 -11.91 2.89 22.07
C LEU A 493 -12.56 2.99 23.47
N VAL A 494 -12.27 4.05 24.21
CA VAL A 494 -12.68 4.23 25.62
C VAL A 494 -14.17 4.56 25.77
N ALA A 495 -14.81 5.08 24.73
CA ALA A 495 -16.20 5.54 24.78
C ALA A 495 -17.24 4.40 24.85
N ALA A 496 -16.89 3.18 24.45
CA ALA A 496 -17.85 2.07 24.44
C ALA A 496 -18.10 1.55 25.86
N ALA A 497 -19.37 1.56 26.30
CA ALA A 497 -19.76 1.04 27.62
C ALA A 497 -19.39 -0.44 27.82
N HIS A 498 -19.32 -1.21 26.72
CA HIS A 498 -18.93 -2.61 26.71
C HIS A 498 -17.94 -2.92 25.58
N LEU A 499 -16.64 -2.86 25.88
CA LEU A 499 -15.56 -3.24 24.98
C LEU A 499 -15.10 -4.68 25.25
N LEU A 500 -15.21 -5.53 24.22
CA LEU A 500 -14.65 -6.88 24.17
C LEU A 500 -13.70 -6.94 22.97
N LEU A 501 -12.39 -6.88 23.25
CA LEU A 501 -11.36 -6.86 22.23
C LEU A 501 -10.45 -8.08 22.36
N GLU A 502 -10.51 -8.97 21.37
CA GLU A 502 -9.61 -10.12 21.27
C GLU A 502 -8.75 -9.92 20.02
N CYS A 503 -7.49 -9.53 20.22
CA CYS A 503 -6.53 -9.40 19.12
C CYS A 503 -5.10 -9.72 19.51
N ARG A 504 -4.27 -10.02 18.49
CA ARG A 504 -2.85 -10.29 18.63
C ARG A 504 -2.01 -9.01 18.46
N VAL A 505 -2.36 -8.18 17.48
CA VAL A 505 -1.74 -6.87 17.23
C VAL A 505 -2.77 -5.79 17.43
N LEU A 506 -2.43 -4.79 18.25
CA LEU A 506 -3.26 -3.62 18.52
C LEU A 506 -2.44 -2.35 18.28
N GLU A 507 -2.94 -1.48 17.42
CA GLU A 507 -2.44 -0.12 17.19
C GLU A 507 -3.55 0.87 17.52
N ILE A 508 -3.31 1.72 18.52
CA ILE A 508 -4.33 2.62 19.07
C ILE A 508 -3.71 3.82 19.79
N PRO A 509 -4.29 5.04 19.78
CA PRO A 509 -3.72 6.14 20.55
C PRO A 509 -3.75 5.88 22.05
N PHE A 510 -4.87 5.34 22.56
CA PHE A 510 -5.05 5.03 23.97
C PHE A 510 -6.10 3.94 24.21
N ILE A 511 -5.87 3.09 25.22
CA ILE A 511 -6.80 2.06 25.64
C ILE A 511 -6.71 1.75 27.15
N HIS A 512 -7.82 1.30 27.75
CA HIS A 512 -7.80 0.74 29.09
C HIS A 512 -7.25 -0.71 29.07
N PRO A 513 -6.17 -1.02 29.82
CA PRO A 513 -5.50 -2.32 29.76
C PRO A 513 -6.39 -3.52 30.13
N HIS A 514 -7.42 -3.31 30.97
CA HIS A 514 -8.30 -4.37 31.47
C HIS A 514 -9.05 -5.14 30.37
N SER A 515 -9.18 -4.56 29.18
CA SER A 515 -9.96 -5.12 28.08
C SER A 515 -9.12 -5.89 27.04
N CYS A 516 -7.80 -6.03 27.24
CA CYS A 516 -6.86 -6.39 26.15
C CYS A 516 -5.88 -7.53 26.48
N GLY A 517 -6.24 -8.48 27.34
CA GLY A 517 -5.31 -9.51 27.84
C GLY A 517 -4.66 -10.42 26.78
N GLY A 518 -5.23 -10.49 25.57
CA GLY A 518 -4.76 -11.32 24.46
C GLY A 518 -3.67 -10.71 23.57
N VAL A 519 -3.36 -9.42 23.74
CA VAL A 519 -2.46 -8.67 22.85
C VAL A 519 -1.01 -9.12 23.01
N GLU A 520 -0.35 -9.41 21.89
CA GLU A 520 1.07 -9.78 21.80
C GLU A 520 1.95 -8.63 21.29
N HIS A 521 1.39 -7.73 20.48
CA HIS A 521 2.07 -6.55 19.96
C HIS A 521 1.16 -5.34 20.14
N LEU A 522 1.64 -4.36 20.91
CA LEU A 522 0.95 -3.11 21.17
C LEU A 522 1.73 -1.94 20.58
N ILE A 523 1.04 -1.14 19.75
CA ILE A 523 1.52 0.13 19.21
C ILE A 523 0.62 1.22 19.80
N LEU A 524 1.21 2.16 20.54
CA LEU A 524 0.51 3.30 21.15
C LEU A 524 0.99 4.59 20.50
N ASP A 525 0.06 5.39 19.97
CA ASP A 525 0.34 6.73 19.45
C ASP A 525 -0.26 7.79 20.38
N THR A 526 0.53 8.28 21.34
CA THR A 526 0.00 9.18 22.38
C THR A 526 0.17 10.65 22.02
N SER A 527 -0.01 11.02 20.75
CA SER A 527 -0.05 12.42 20.33
C SER A 527 -0.91 13.28 21.29
N ASP A 528 -0.46 14.52 21.52
CA ASP A 528 -0.92 15.41 22.61
C ASP A 528 -2.45 15.59 22.68
N ASP A 529 -3.16 15.35 21.58
CA ASP A 529 -4.60 15.55 21.44
C ASP A 529 -5.45 14.63 22.33
N TYR A 530 -4.94 13.46 22.75
CA TYR A 530 -5.75 12.45 23.45
C TYR A 530 -5.58 12.41 24.98
N GLY A 531 -4.64 13.17 25.55
CA GLY A 531 -4.48 13.32 27.01
C GLY A 531 -4.31 12.02 27.81
N GLY A 532 -3.95 10.92 27.13
CA GLY A 532 -3.81 9.60 27.71
C GLY A 532 -2.44 9.41 28.35
N TRP A 533 -2.37 9.45 29.68
CA TRP A 533 -1.13 9.20 30.42
C TRP A 533 -0.90 7.69 30.59
N ILE A 534 0.28 7.22 30.22
CA ILE A 534 0.71 5.84 30.50
C ILE A 534 1.24 5.80 31.94
N ASP A 535 0.48 5.20 32.85
CA ASP A 535 0.93 5.01 34.24
C ASP A 535 1.99 3.92 34.37
N THR A 536 2.67 3.89 35.52
CA THR A 536 3.74 2.91 35.80
C THR A 536 3.32 1.44 35.70
N GLY A 537 2.05 1.13 35.92
CA GLY A 537 1.50 -0.22 35.95
C GLY A 537 0.79 -0.61 34.66
N PHE A 538 0.72 0.27 33.66
CA PHE A 538 -0.13 0.13 32.48
C PHE A 538 0.05 -1.22 31.78
N PHE A 539 1.31 -1.64 31.55
CA PHE A 539 1.61 -2.87 30.82
C PHE A 539 1.43 -4.15 31.65
N THR A 540 1.30 -4.07 32.98
CA THR A 540 1.26 -5.24 33.86
C THR A 540 0.04 -6.13 33.64
N GLN A 541 -0.99 -5.60 32.99
CA GLN A 541 -2.23 -6.33 32.68
C GLN A 541 -2.16 -7.15 31.39
N PHE A 542 -1.14 -6.91 30.55
CA PHE A 542 -0.98 -7.61 29.27
C PHE A 542 -0.14 -8.87 29.46
N THR A 543 -0.82 -10.01 29.64
CA THR A 543 -0.17 -11.29 29.97
C THR A 543 0.60 -11.94 28.82
N ARG A 544 0.40 -11.49 27.58
CA ARG A 544 1.01 -12.06 26.36
C ARG A 544 1.88 -11.07 25.59
N LEU A 545 2.12 -9.88 26.14
CA LEU A 545 2.79 -8.79 25.43
C LEU A 545 4.26 -9.12 25.17
N THR A 546 4.64 -9.17 23.89
CA THR A 546 6.01 -9.46 23.44
C THR A 546 6.66 -8.26 22.74
N HIS A 547 5.86 -7.36 22.17
CA HIS A 547 6.33 -6.20 21.44
C HIS A 547 5.57 -4.95 21.89
N ILE A 548 6.31 -3.90 22.20
CA ILE A 548 5.76 -2.58 22.54
C ILE A 548 6.38 -1.56 21.60
N ASN A 549 5.54 -0.73 21.00
CA ASN A 549 5.94 0.45 20.26
C ASN A 549 5.17 1.66 20.78
N LEU A 550 5.87 2.63 21.33
CA LEU A 550 5.30 3.86 21.85
C LEU A 550 5.72 4.99 20.93
N GLN A 551 4.78 5.68 20.31
CA GLN A 551 5.00 6.81 19.41
C GLN A 551 4.60 8.10 20.14
N SER A 552 5.52 9.07 20.12
CA SER A 552 5.40 10.35 20.83
C SER A 552 4.92 10.24 22.28
N PRO A 553 5.50 9.37 23.11
CA PRO A 553 4.88 8.98 24.36
C PRO A 553 4.92 10.07 25.43
N ALA A 554 3.76 10.48 25.94
CA ALA A 554 3.64 11.30 27.13
C ALA A 554 3.80 10.43 28.39
N LEU A 555 5.05 10.19 28.78
CA LEU A 555 5.40 9.29 29.90
C LEU A 555 5.59 10.07 31.21
N ASP A 556 4.73 9.82 32.19
CA ASP A 556 4.95 10.25 33.58
C ASP A 556 5.71 9.17 34.33
N CYS A 557 7.00 9.02 33.99
CA CYS A 557 7.89 8.09 34.66
C CYS A 557 9.03 8.83 35.38
N SER A 558 9.40 8.33 36.55
CA SER A 558 10.50 8.88 37.36
C SER A 558 11.23 7.76 38.08
N GLN A 559 12.34 8.08 38.74
CA GLN A 559 13.05 7.09 39.56
C GLN A 559 12.16 6.44 40.64
N GLN A 560 11.22 7.20 41.21
CA GLN A 560 10.30 6.69 42.23
C GLN A 560 9.16 5.86 41.63
N PHE A 561 8.83 6.14 40.37
CA PHE A 561 7.70 5.59 39.65
C PHE A 561 8.17 5.20 38.24
N PRO A 562 8.98 4.14 38.10
CA PRO A 562 9.46 3.71 36.80
C PRO A 562 8.33 3.02 36.02
N LEU A 563 8.39 3.11 34.69
CA LEU A 563 7.49 2.40 33.80
C LEU A 563 7.82 0.90 33.80
N VAL A 564 6.90 0.07 34.30
CA VAL A 564 7.14 -1.36 34.47
C VAL A 564 6.90 -2.10 33.16
N ILE A 565 7.95 -2.71 32.61
CA ILE A 565 7.90 -3.51 31.39
C ILE A 565 7.78 -5.00 31.74
N PRO A 566 6.75 -5.72 31.27
CA PRO A 566 6.55 -7.14 31.58
C PRO A 566 7.69 -8.03 31.10
N ALA A 567 7.92 -9.14 31.81
CA ALA A 567 8.99 -10.10 31.51
C ALA A 567 8.84 -10.79 30.14
N THR A 568 7.64 -10.73 29.54
CA THR A 568 7.36 -11.31 28.23
C THR A 568 7.83 -10.44 27.07
N VAL A 569 8.19 -9.18 27.31
CA VAL A 569 8.56 -8.21 26.27
C VAL A 569 9.96 -8.50 25.74
N LYS A 570 10.04 -8.64 24.42
CA LYS A 570 11.27 -8.90 23.65
C LYS A 570 11.71 -7.71 22.83
N SER A 571 10.80 -6.81 22.48
CA SER A 571 11.07 -5.62 21.68
C SER A 571 10.37 -4.42 22.29
N LEU A 572 11.12 -3.37 22.58
CA LEU A 572 10.60 -2.08 23.00
C LEU A 572 11.07 -0.99 22.03
N VAL A 573 10.11 -0.25 21.48
CA VAL A 573 10.36 0.96 20.69
C VAL A 573 9.69 2.12 21.40
N VAL A 574 10.44 3.20 21.57
CA VAL A 574 10.00 4.49 22.11
C VAL A 574 10.37 5.53 21.06
N ALA A 575 9.49 5.71 20.08
CA ALA A 575 9.67 6.69 19.03
C ALA A 575 9.29 8.09 19.53
N ASP A 576 10.06 9.09 19.12
CA ASP A 576 9.81 10.51 19.34
C ASP A 576 9.61 10.87 20.82
N ALA A 577 10.43 10.28 21.68
CA ALA A 577 10.42 10.57 23.11
C ALA A 577 10.69 12.06 23.37
N THR A 578 9.80 12.70 24.13
CA THR A 578 9.90 14.10 24.53
C THR A 578 10.46 14.28 25.95
N THR A 579 10.64 13.18 26.70
CA THR A 579 11.06 13.24 28.10
C THR A 579 12.58 13.30 28.25
N ASP A 580 13.06 14.20 29.12
CA ASP A 580 14.49 14.35 29.44
C ASP A 580 15.07 13.09 30.12
N GLU A 581 14.25 12.38 30.88
CA GLU A 581 14.57 11.11 31.52
C GLU A 581 13.50 10.07 31.19
N LEU A 582 13.95 8.82 31.01
CA LEU A 582 13.08 7.67 30.80
C LEU A 582 13.49 6.63 31.83
N TRP A 583 12.66 6.44 32.85
CA TRP A 583 12.87 5.48 33.93
C TRP A 583 12.07 4.21 33.66
N LEU A 584 12.76 3.16 33.20
CA LEU A 584 12.17 1.86 32.94
C LEU A 584 12.50 0.87 34.05
N GLN A 585 11.59 -0.07 34.31
CA GLN A 585 11.84 -1.23 35.16
C GLN A 585 11.39 -2.49 34.44
N PHE A 586 12.33 -3.30 33.97
CA PHE A 586 12.02 -4.60 33.39
C PHE A 586 11.76 -5.63 34.49
N ALA A 587 10.68 -6.40 34.36
CA ALA A 587 10.46 -7.57 35.22
C ALA A 587 11.47 -8.70 34.93
N ASP A 588 11.93 -8.82 33.68
CA ASP A 588 13.08 -9.63 33.26
C ASP A 588 13.73 -8.98 32.03
N GLU A 589 14.84 -8.26 32.23
CA GLU A 589 15.57 -7.60 31.14
C GLU A 589 16.28 -8.59 30.19
N THR A 590 16.49 -9.84 30.60
CA THR A 590 17.25 -10.83 29.81
C THR A 590 16.49 -11.33 28.59
N GLN A 591 15.17 -11.10 28.54
CA GLN A 591 14.33 -11.41 27.38
C GLN A 591 14.36 -10.32 26.30
N LEU A 592 14.90 -9.13 26.61
CA LEU A 592 14.89 -8.01 25.67
C LEU A 592 15.90 -8.27 24.53
N GLU A 593 15.37 -8.47 23.33
CA GLU A 593 16.14 -8.67 22.10
C GLU A 593 16.39 -7.35 21.35
N TYR A 594 15.47 -6.38 21.48
CA TYR A 594 15.51 -5.10 20.78
C TYR A 594 15.07 -3.91 21.63
N LEU A 595 15.85 -2.81 21.59
CA LEU A 595 15.48 -1.52 22.17
C LEU A 595 15.73 -0.37 21.19
N GLU A 596 14.71 0.42 20.92
CA GLU A 596 14.82 1.65 20.10
C GLU A 596 14.25 2.84 20.84
N ILE A 597 15.00 3.93 20.87
CA ILE A 597 14.59 5.20 21.44
C ILE A 597 14.98 6.30 20.45
N THR A 598 13.99 6.90 19.78
CA THR A 598 14.16 8.08 18.91
C THR A 598 13.54 9.30 19.57
N HIS A 599 13.83 10.50 19.07
CA HIS A 599 13.40 11.76 19.69
C HIS A 599 12.84 12.65 18.59
N GLY A 600 11.80 13.41 18.92
CA GLY A 600 11.19 14.34 17.97
C GLY A 600 12.15 15.47 17.57
N ASP A 601 11.91 16.05 16.39
CA ASP A 601 12.72 17.12 15.82
C ASP A 601 12.79 18.38 16.70
N ASP A 602 11.76 18.62 17.52
CA ASP A 602 11.64 19.78 18.41
C ASP A 602 12.29 19.58 19.79
N ALA A 603 12.87 18.40 20.06
CA ALA A 603 13.56 18.15 21.33
C ALA A 603 14.85 19.00 21.39
N ASP A 604 14.79 20.12 22.13
CA ASP A 604 15.92 21.01 22.42
C ASP A 604 17.23 20.21 22.56
N ASP A 605 18.33 20.71 21.98
CA ASP A 605 19.68 20.13 22.09
C ASP A 605 20.17 20.00 23.55
N ALA A 606 19.38 20.48 24.52
CA ALA A 606 19.48 20.21 25.94
C ALA A 606 19.20 18.72 26.25
N ALA A 607 20.18 17.89 25.91
CA ALA A 607 20.45 16.52 26.34
C ALA A 607 19.38 15.83 27.21
N ALA A 608 18.44 15.11 26.59
CA ALA A 608 17.84 13.95 27.24
C ALA A 608 18.96 13.01 27.74
N TYR A 609 18.89 12.60 29.00
CA TYR A 609 19.93 11.86 29.72
C TYR A 609 19.56 10.38 29.86
N TYR A 610 19.70 9.60 28.80
CA TYR A 610 19.56 8.15 28.90
C TYR A 610 20.88 7.52 29.30
N THR A 611 20.85 6.75 30.38
CA THR A 611 21.92 5.86 30.82
C THR A 611 21.37 4.44 30.93
N GLN A 612 22.23 3.44 31.00
CA GLN A 612 21.78 2.06 31.28
C GLN A 612 20.92 2.01 32.56
N GLN A 613 21.28 2.79 33.59
CA GLN A 613 20.54 2.85 34.84
C GLN A 613 19.12 3.43 34.67
N THR A 614 18.97 4.54 33.97
CA THR A 614 17.64 5.15 33.75
C THR A 614 16.78 4.21 32.91
N LEU A 615 17.37 3.57 31.89
CA LEU A 615 16.70 2.57 31.07
C LEU A 615 16.45 1.24 31.80
N GLY A 616 16.80 1.11 33.08
CA GLY A 616 16.57 -0.11 33.86
C GLY A 616 17.32 -1.33 33.35
N LEU A 617 18.49 -1.12 32.71
CA LEU A 617 19.32 -2.15 32.09
C LEU A 617 20.61 -2.39 32.87
N THR A 618 20.97 -3.65 33.10
CA THR A 618 22.31 -4.05 33.54
C THR A 618 23.25 -4.34 32.37
N ALA A 619 22.70 -4.69 31.20
CA ALA A 619 23.41 -4.90 29.94
C ALA A 619 22.56 -4.43 28.75
N MET A 620 23.22 -3.98 27.66
CA MET A 620 22.49 -3.59 26.45
C MET A 620 21.94 -4.82 25.72
N PRO A 621 20.72 -4.75 25.14
CA PRO A 621 20.18 -5.85 24.35
C PRO A 621 20.99 -6.06 23.06
N PRO A 622 20.89 -7.25 22.42
CA PRO A 622 21.66 -7.60 21.23
C PRO A 622 21.54 -6.61 20.07
N SER A 623 20.40 -5.94 19.94
CA SER A 623 20.16 -4.89 18.96
C SER A 623 19.56 -3.68 19.66
N PHE A 624 20.19 -2.52 19.51
CA PHE A 624 19.66 -1.29 20.10
C PHE A 624 19.94 -0.06 19.21
N TYR A 625 19.06 0.93 19.32
CA TYR A 625 19.22 2.26 18.71
C TYR A 625 18.81 3.32 19.74
N CYS A 626 19.76 4.11 20.23
CA CYS A 626 19.48 5.23 21.14
C CYS A 626 20.56 6.30 20.92
N PRO A 627 20.35 7.27 20.01
CA PRO A 627 21.36 8.25 19.62
C PRO A 627 21.90 9.09 20.79
N ARG A 628 21.08 9.35 21.82
CA ARG A 628 21.44 10.15 22.99
C ARG A 628 21.93 9.34 24.21
N LEU A 629 22.23 8.03 24.07
CA LEU A 629 22.74 7.20 25.17
C LEU A 629 24.11 7.69 25.68
N ARG A 630 24.24 7.94 26.99
CA ARG A 630 25.49 8.35 27.66
C ARG A 630 26.03 7.28 28.61
N GLY A 631 27.35 7.27 28.78
CA GLY A 631 28.07 6.25 29.54
C GLY A 631 28.37 5.05 28.65
N GLY A 632 29.65 4.83 28.34
CA GLY A 632 30.07 3.88 27.31
C GLY A 632 29.50 2.48 27.54
N VAL A 633 28.95 1.90 26.47
CA VAL A 633 28.62 0.47 26.42
C VAL A 633 29.91 -0.31 26.66
N SER A 634 30.10 -0.87 27.86
CA SER A 634 31.14 -1.88 28.05
C SER A 634 30.68 -3.12 27.28
N THR A 635 31.10 -3.23 26.02
CA THR A 635 30.97 -4.46 25.25
C THR A 635 31.88 -5.49 25.94
N SER A 636 31.29 -6.35 26.77
CA SER A 636 31.94 -7.52 27.34
C SER A 636 32.01 -8.65 26.32
#